data_AF-A0A9E2EMT8-F1
#
_entry.id   AF-A0A9E2EMT8-F1
#
_cell.length_a   1.000
_cell.length_b   1.000
_cell.length_c   1.000
_cell.angle_alpha   90.00
_cell.angle_beta   90.00
_cell.angle_gamma   90.00
#
_symmetry.space_group_name_H-M   'P 1'
#
loop_
_entity.id
_entity.type
_entity.pdbx_description
1 polymer ?
#
loop_
_entity_poly.entity_id
_entity_poly.type
_entity_poly.pdbx_seq_one_letter_code
_entity_poly.pdbx_strand_id
1 'polypeptide(L)'
;LLAAALIAFVLAPRIIGATDRISLPWLDAWLKTALIVGFFIVGTVIMPSMVIQSDIVTDLPREMQDLIGSGLWAGALLIGLGGLWWFHRENRI
;
A
#
# COMPACT_ATOMS: atom_id res chain seq x y z
N LEU A 1 4.57 3.51 -18.59
CA LEU A 1 5.56 4.51 -18.12
C LEU A 1 5.05 5.94 -18.25
N LEU A 2 4.60 6.39 -19.43
CA LEU A 2 4.06 7.75 -19.64
C LEU A 2 2.86 8.11 -18.74
N ALA A 3 1.90 7.19 -18.57
CA ALA A 3 0.74 7.42 -17.72
C ALA A 3 1.11 7.60 -16.22
N ALA A 4 2.07 6.82 -15.73
CA ALA A 4 2.57 6.94 -14.36
C ALA A 4 3.32 8.26 -14.13
N ALA A 5 4.08 8.72 -15.12
CA ALA A 5 4.77 10.01 -15.07
C ALA A 5 3.79 11.20 -15.06
N LEU A 6 2.69 11.12 -15.83
CA LEU A 6 1.62 12.13 -15.83
C LEU A 6 0.90 12.20 -14.49
N ILE A 7 0.55 11.04 -13.90
CA ILE A 7 -0.09 10.97 -12.59
C ILE A 7 0.83 11.55 -11.51
N ALA A 8 2.12 11.21 -11.55
CA ALA A 8 3.11 11.74 -10.62
C ALA A 8 3.27 13.26 -10.76
N PHE A 9 3.29 13.79 -11.99
CA PHE A 9 3.43 15.22 -12.25
C PHE A 9 2.22 16.04 -11.76
N VAL A 10 1.00 15.52 -11.94
CA VAL A 10 -0.23 16.17 -11.49
C VAL A 10 -0.37 16.13 -9.95
N LEU A 11 0.08 15.05 -9.32
CA LEU A 11 0.03 14.89 -7.87
C LEU A 11 1.19 15.56 -7.12
N ALA A 12 2.33 15.78 -7.78
CA ALA A 12 3.52 16.39 -7.20
C ALA A 12 3.26 17.71 -6.44
N PRO A 13 2.54 18.72 -6.99
CA PRO A 13 2.32 19.97 -6.27
C PRO A 13 1.44 19.82 -5.01
N ARG A 14 0.55 18.81 -4.96
CA ARG A 14 -0.26 18.52 -3.76
C ARG A 14 0.54 17.79 -2.68
N ILE A 15 1.52 16.97 -3.07
CA ILE A 15 2.41 16.28 -2.14
C ILE A 15 3.42 17.25 -1.53
N ILE A 16 3.95 18.18 -2.34
CA ILE A 16 4.98 19.15 -1.90
C ILE A 16 4.36 20.26 -1.04
N GLY A 17 3.13 20.69 -1.34
CA GLY A 17 2.44 21.77 -0.61
C GLY A 17 1.93 21.41 0.79
N ALA A 18 1.85 20.12 1.14
CA ALA A 18 1.37 19.65 2.45
C ALA A 18 2.51 19.43 3.46
N THR A 19 3.67 20.03 3.22
CA THR A 19 4.77 20.04 4.20
C THR A 19 4.55 21.14 5.25
N ASP A 20 3.33 21.24 5.79
CA ASP A 20 3.19 21.81 7.12
C ASP A 20 4.02 20.91 8.02
N ARG A 21 5.07 21.49 8.60
CA ARG A 21 6.08 20.80 9.38
C ARG A 21 5.44 20.34 10.69
N ILE A 22 4.63 19.29 10.64
CA ILE A 22 4.22 18.54 11.83
C ILE A 22 5.54 18.09 12.44
N SER A 23 5.86 18.61 13.61
CA SER A 23 7.07 18.28 14.36
C SER A 23 6.95 16.86 14.90
N LEU A 24 7.02 15.87 14.00
CA LEU A 24 7.10 14.46 14.34
C LEU A 24 8.51 14.21 14.86
N PRO A 25 8.67 13.67 16.08
CA PRO A 25 9.96 13.21 16.56
C PRO A 25 10.60 12.30 15.52
N TRP A 26 11.89 12.47 15.25
CA TRP A 26 12.60 11.74 14.21
C TRP A 26 12.42 10.22 14.35
N LEU A 27 12.50 9.70 15.58
CA LEU A 27 12.26 8.30 15.89
C LEU A 27 10.85 7.83 15.52
N ASP A 28 9.83 8.64 15.84
CA ASP A 28 8.43 8.33 15.52
C ASP A 28 8.18 8.31 14.02
N ALA A 29 8.82 9.21 13.25
CA ALA A 29 8.72 9.22 11.80
C ALA A 29 9.27 7.94 11.17
N TRP A 30 10.42 7.44 11.66
CA TRP A 30 11.00 6.17 11.20
C TRP A 30 10.15 4.97 11.61
N LEU A 31 9.61 4.96 12.82
CA LEU A 31 8.74 3.88 13.29
C LEU A 31 7.45 3.80 12.47
N LYS A 32 6.79 4.94 12.23
CA LYS A 32 5.61 5.05 11.37
C LYS A 32 5.92 4.61 9.95
N THR A 33 7.05 5.04 9.39
CA THR A 33 7.48 4.62 8.05
C THR A 33 7.73 3.11 7.99
N ALA A 34 8.45 2.54 8.96
CA ALA A 34 8.73 1.11 9.03
C ALA A 34 7.45 0.28 9.16
N LEU A 35 6.46 0.75 9.93
CA LEU A 35 5.16 0.12 10.05
C LEU A 35 4.38 0.14 8.74
N ILE A 36 4.36 1.27 8.03
CA ILE A 36 3.67 1.41 6.74
C ILE A 36 4.34 0.51 5.70
N VAL A 37 5.67 0.59 5.57
CA VAL A 37 6.44 -0.23 4.62
C VAL A 37 6.26 -1.72 4.95
N GLY A 38 6.37 -2.10 6.22
CA GLY A 38 6.16 -3.47 6.68
C GLY A 38 4.75 -3.98 6.37
N PHE A 39 3.72 -3.18 6.63
CA PHE A 39 2.34 -3.48 6.27
C PHE A 39 2.19 -3.74 4.77
N PHE A 40 2.74 -2.86 3.93
CA PHE A 40 2.67 -3.01 2.48
C PHE A 40 3.43 -4.25 2.00
N ILE A 41 4.60 -4.55 2.53
CA ILE A 41 5.34 -5.78 2.19
C ILE A 41 4.52 -7.01 2.55
N VAL A 42 3.95 -7.05 3.75
CA VAL A 42 3.11 -8.18 4.19
C VAL A 42 1.88 -8.31 3.29
N GLY A 43 1.16 -7.21 3.05
CA GLY A 43 -0.09 -7.24 2.30
C GLY A 43 0.07 -7.48 0.79
N THR A 44 1.16 -7.00 0.17
CA THR A 44 1.34 -7.04 -1.29
C THR A 44 2.31 -8.12 -1.77
N VAL A 45 3.17 -8.63 -0.88
CA VAL A 45 4.18 -9.65 -1.23
C VAL A 45 3.93 -10.95 -0.48
N ILE A 46 3.90 -10.90 0.85
CA ILE A 46 3.84 -12.13 1.66
C ILE A 46 2.46 -12.79 1.59
N MET A 47 1.39 -12.02 1.79
CA MET A 47 0.03 -12.55 1.72
C MET A 47 -0.28 -13.16 0.34
N PRO A 48 -0.05 -12.46 -0.79
CA PRO A 48 -0.25 -13.05 -2.11
C PRO A 48 0.64 -14.27 -2.36
N SER A 49 1.91 -14.26 -1.92
CA SER A 49 2.80 -15.41 -2.14
C SER A 49 2.32 -16.65 -1.39
N MET A 50 1.85 -16.49 -0.14
CA MET A 50 1.29 -17.58 0.65
C MET A 50 -0.02 -18.10 0.06
N VAL A 51 -0.88 -17.21 -0.44
CA VAL A 51 -2.16 -17.62 -1.03
C VAL A 51 -1.96 -18.32 -2.38
N ILE A 52 -1.09 -17.81 -3.25
CA ILE A 52 -0.82 -18.42 -4.56
C ILE A 52 -0.12 -19.77 -4.43
N GLN A 53 0.71 -19.97 -3.39
CA GLN A 53 1.36 -21.25 -3.12
C GLN A 53 0.44 -22.27 -2.42
N SER A 54 -0.77 -21.88 -2.01
CA SER A 54 -1.70 -22.80 -1.36
C SER A 54 -2.31 -23.77 -2.38
N ASP A 55 -2.42 -25.05 -2.02
CA ASP A 55 -2.97 -26.13 -2.86
C ASP A 55 -4.35 -25.79 -3.46
N ILE A 56 -5.13 -24.95 -2.76
CA ILE A 56 -6.45 -24.46 -3.18
C ILE A 56 -6.37 -23.56 -4.43
N VAL A 57 -5.31 -22.78 -4.56
CA VAL A 57 -5.14 -21.80 -5.65
C VAL A 57 -4.28 -22.37 -6.78
N THR A 58 -3.32 -23.24 -6.48
CA THR A 58 -2.49 -23.89 -7.50
C THR A 58 -3.28 -24.78 -8.45
N ASP A 59 -4.36 -25.40 -7.99
CA ASP A 59 -5.25 -26.23 -8.80
C ASP A 59 -6.22 -25.40 -9.68
N LEU A 60 -6.28 -24.08 -9.50
CA LEU A 60 -7.16 -23.22 -10.29
C LEU A 60 -6.57 -22.90 -11.68
N PRO A 61 -7.44 -22.58 -12.66
CA PRO A 61 -7.02 -22.04 -13.95
C PRO A 61 -6.18 -20.78 -13.78
N ARG A 62 -5.21 -20.58 -14.68
CA ARG A 62 -4.24 -19.48 -14.56
C ARG A 62 -4.90 -18.10 -14.56
N GLU A 63 -6.01 -17.92 -15.26
CA GLU A 63 -6.78 -16.68 -15.24
C GLU A 63 -7.36 -16.36 -13.85
N MET A 64 -7.77 -17.40 -13.10
CA MET A 64 -8.26 -17.23 -11.73
C MET A 64 -7.13 -16.94 -10.75
N GLN A 65 -5.97 -17.55 -10.94
CA GLN A 65 -4.78 -17.25 -10.12
C GLN A 65 -4.35 -15.79 -10.29
N ASP A 66 -4.33 -15.28 -11.52
CA ASP A 66 -4.00 -13.88 -11.81
C ASP A 66 -5.06 -12.91 -11.25
N LEU A 67 -6.34 -13.29 -11.32
CA LEU A 67 -7.43 -12.51 -10.73
C LEU A 67 -7.34 -12.47 -9.19
N ILE A 68 -7.03 -13.59 -8.54
CA ILE A 68 -6.84 -13.66 -7.09
C ILE A 68 -5.60 -12.87 -6.67
N GLY A 69 -4.48 -13.02 -7.39
CA GLY A 69 -3.25 -12.29 -7.11
C GLY A 69 -3.43 -10.78 -7.24
N SER A 70 -4.05 -10.33 -8.34
CA SER A 70 -4.36 -8.90 -8.55
C SER A 70 -5.41 -8.38 -7.56
N GLY A 71 -6.41 -9.18 -7.21
CA GLY A 71 -7.43 -8.86 -6.20
C GLY A 71 -6.84 -8.70 -4.80
N LEU A 72 -5.95 -9.60 -4.38
CA LEU A 72 -5.24 -9.50 -3.10
C LEU A 72 -4.35 -8.26 -3.05
N TRP A 73 -3.62 -7.99 -4.14
CA TRP A 73 -2.77 -6.80 -4.23
C TRP A 73 -3.60 -5.51 -4.16
N ALA A 74 -4.68 -5.41 -4.96
CA ALA A 74 -5.57 -4.26 -4.97
C ALA A 74 -6.29 -4.08 -3.62
N GLY A 75 -6.72 -5.17 -2.99
CA GLY A 75 -7.31 -5.17 -1.66
C GLY A 75 -6.34 -4.65 -0.60
N ALA A 76 -5.11 -5.16 -0.58
CA ALA A 76 -4.07 -4.68 0.33
C ALA A 76 -3.77 -3.19 0.14
N LEU A 77 -3.74 -2.71 -1.11
CA LEU A 77 -3.56 -1.30 -1.43
C LEU A 77 -4.72 -0.44 -0.91
N LEU A 78 -5.96 -0.87 -1.14
CA LEU A 78 -7.15 -0.16 -0.67
C LEU A 78 -7.22 -0.11 0.86
N ILE A 79 -6.90 -1.21 1.54
CA ILE A 79 -6.83 -1.27 3.00
C ILE A 79 -5.72 -0.37 3.51
N GLY A 80 -4.54 -0.38 2.88
CA GLY A 80 -3.41 0.46 3.26
C GLY A 80 -3.72 1.95 3.12
N LEU A 81 -4.23 2.38 1.97
CA LEU A 81 -4.61 3.77 1.71
C LEU A 81 -5.79 4.21 2.58
N GLY A 82 -6.82 3.37 2.71
CA GLY A 82 -7.97 3.64 3.55
C GLY A 82 -7.60 3.74 5.03
N GLY A 83 -6.74 2.84 5.51
CA GLY A 83 -6.20 2.87 6.87
C GLY A 83 -5.38 4.13 7.13
N LEU A 84 -4.46 4.48 6.23
CA LEU A 84 -3.69 5.73 6.33
C LEU A 84 -4.59 6.97 6.37
N TRP A 85 -5.58 7.03 5.49
CA TRP A 85 -6.54 8.13 5.46
C TRP A 85 -7.37 8.21 6.75
N TRP A 86 -7.84 7.06 7.26
CA TRP A 86 -8.59 6.97 8.50
C TRP A 86 -7.75 7.44 9.69
N PHE A 87 -6.55 6.91 9.82
CA PHE A 87 -5.65 7.26 10.93
C PHE A 87 -5.17 8.72 10.88
N HIS A 88 -4.97 9.27 9.68
CA HIS A 88 -4.68 10.69 9.49
C HIS A 88 -5.87 11.56 9.91
N ARG A 89 -7.10 11.16 9.53
CA ARG A 89 -8.33 11.86 9.91
C ARG A 89 -8.54 11.88 11.43
N GLU A 90 -8.08 10.85 12.13
CA GLU A 90 -8.23 10.71 13.58
C GLU A 90 -7.09 11.37 14.38
N ASN A 91 -6.18 12.11 13.73
CA ASN A 91 -4.98 12.71 14.33
C ASN A 91 -4.10 11.71 15.11
N ARG A 92 -4.14 10.42 14.74
CA ARG A 92 -3.36 9.37 15.40
C ARG A 92 -1.98 9.17 14.78
N ILE A 93 -1.72 9.77 13.61
CA ILE A 93 -0.42 9.78 12.91
C ILE A 93 -0.09 11.15 12.35
#